data_AF-A0A1R1Y3Y5-F1
#
_entry.id   AF-A0A1R1Y3Y5-F1
#
_cell.length_a   1.000
_cell.length_b   1.000
_cell.length_c   1.000
_cell.angle_alpha   90.00
_cell.angle_beta   90.00
_cell.angle_gamma   90.00
#
_symmetry.space_group_name_H-M   'P 1'
#
loop_
_entity.id
_entity.type
_entity.pdbx_description
1 polymer ?
#
loop_
_entity_poly.entity_id
_entity_poly.type
_entity_poly.pdbx_seq_one_letter_code
_entity_poly.pdbx_strand_id
1 'polypeptide(L)'
;MDISPIIEYFREIGENEKLDIKNLTSKKCWLLAVCGFMRASDIHRIDDAQTTTIDGTLKLVIVAPKEKLKGRPMIWPCEISCHSDKLLCTVKAYRVYR
;
A
#
# COMPACT_ATOMS: atom_id res chain seq x y z
N MET A 1 -5.06 7.22 -17.92
CA MET A 1 -3.74 6.56 -17.87
C MET A 1 -4.00 5.08 -18.11
N ASP A 2 -3.36 4.49 -19.11
CA ASP A 2 -3.49 3.05 -19.34
C ASP A 2 -2.64 2.30 -18.31
N ILE A 3 -3.28 1.42 -17.54
CA ILE A 3 -2.64 0.59 -16.52
C ILE A 3 -2.44 -0.85 -16.99
N SER A 4 -2.83 -1.20 -18.21
CA SER A 4 -2.70 -2.56 -18.74
C SER A 4 -1.26 -3.10 -18.67
N PRO A 5 -0.21 -2.33 -19.01
CA PRO A 5 1.16 -2.84 -19.00
C PRO A 5 1.64 -3.29 -17.61
N ILE A 6 1.22 -2.61 -16.54
CA ILE A 6 1.63 -3.00 -15.18
C ILE A 6 0.86 -4.22 -14.67
N ILE A 7 -0.39 -4.40 -15.13
CA ILE A 7 -1.19 -5.57 -14.80
C ILE A 7 -0.59 -6.81 -15.48
N GLU A 8 -0.17 -6.68 -16.74
CA GLU A 8 0.58 -7.71 -17.46
C GLU A 8 1.89 -8.03 -16.76
N TYR A 9 2.69 -7.03 -16.41
CA TYR A 9 3.91 -7.21 -15.63
C TYR A 9 3.66 -7.93 -14.29
N PHE A 10 2.59 -7.57 -13.56
CA PHE A 10 2.25 -8.26 -12.32
C PHE A 10 1.87 -9.73 -12.54
N ARG A 11 1.28 -10.07 -13.68
CA ARG A 11 0.98 -11.46 -14.06
C ARG A 11 2.25 -12.24 -14.39
N GLU A 12 3.22 -11.61 -15.04
CA GLU A 12 4.51 -12.22 -15.38
C GLU A 12 5.36 -12.54 -14.14
N ILE A 13 5.47 -11.60 -13.20
CA ILE A 13 6.26 -11.82 -11.96
C ILE A 13 5.58 -12.81 -11.00
N GLY A 14 4.26 -13.00 -11.11
CA GLY A 14 3.52 -14.02 -10.39
C GLY A 14 3.07 -13.64 -8.97
N GLU A 15 2.92 -14.67 -8.13
CA GLU A 15 2.31 -14.60 -6.80
C GLU A 15 3.20 -13.89 -5.78
N ASN A 16 2.59 -13.11 -4.88
CA ASN A 16 3.32 -12.28 -3.91
C ASN A 16 4.26 -13.07 -3.00
N GLU A 17 3.90 -14.30 -2.63
CA GLU A 17 4.68 -15.18 -1.75
C GLU A 17 5.98 -15.70 -2.37
N LYS A 18 6.07 -15.68 -3.71
CA LYS A 18 7.23 -16.18 -4.47
C LYS A 18 8.16 -15.07 -4.94
N LEU A 19 7.78 -13.81 -4.72
CA LEU A 19 8.58 -12.65 -5.12
C LEU A 19 9.75 -12.44 -4.17
N ASP A 20 10.87 -11.99 -4.71
CA ASP A 20 11.95 -11.47 -3.89
C ASP A 20 11.53 -10.15 -3.21
N ILE A 21 12.25 -9.77 -2.16
CA ILE A 21 11.90 -8.59 -1.37
C ILE A 21 11.87 -7.31 -2.21
N LYS A 22 12.73 -7.19 -3.24
CA LYS A 22 12.78 -6.01 -4.12
C LYS A 22 11.53 -5.90 -4.98
N ASN A 23 11.12 -6.97 -5.67
CA ASN A 23 9.92 -6.94 -6.49
C ASN A 23 8.66 -6.80 -5.63
N LEU A 24 8.63 -7.47 -4.46
CA LEU A 24 7.52 -7.35 -3.52
C LEU A 24 7.38 -5.90 -3.00
N THR A 25 8.49 -5.25 -2.66
CA THR A 25 8.50 -3.84 -2.23
C THR A 25 7.98 -2.93 -3.33
N SER A 26 8.49 -3.06 -4.56
CA SER A 26 8.07 -2.25 -5.71
C SER A 26 6.59 -2.44 -6.03
N LYS A 27 6.12 -3.70 -6.06
CA LYS A 27 4.71 -4.04 -6.29
C LYS A 27 3.80 -3.44 -5.21
N LYS A 28 4.18 -3.59 -3.93
CA LYS A 28 3.45 -2.99 -2.80
C LYS A 28 3.37 -1.48 -2.93
N CYS A 29 4.49 -0.79 -3.17
CA CYS A 29 4.52 0.66 -3.32
C CYS A 29 3.64 1.14 -4.47
N TRP A 30 3.65 0.45 -5.61
CA TRP A 30 2.78 0.78 -6.74
C TRP A 30 1.29 0.59 -6.39
N LEU A 31 0.93 -0.53 -5.76
CA LEU A 31 -0.45 -0.79 -5.32
C LEU A 31 -0.93 0.24 -4.29
N LEU A 32 -0.06 0.65 -3.36
CA LEU A 32 -0.37 1.71 -2.38
C LEU A 32 -0.59 3.06 -3.09
N ALA A 33 0.25 3.40 -4.06
CA ALA A 33 0.10 4.64 -4.83
C ALA A 33 -1.22 4.66 -5.64
N VAL A 34 -1.57 3.56 -6.28
CA VAL A 34 -2.76 3.50 -7.16
C VAL A 34 -4.06 3.30 -6.38
N CYS A 35 -4.10 2.39 -5.39
CA CYS A 35 -5.31 2.14 -4.62
C CYS A 35 -5.54 3.20 -3.54
N GLY A 36 -4.47 3.71 -2.92
CA GLY A 36 -4.54 4.71 -1.85
C GLY A 36 -4.37 6.15 -2.32
N PHE A 37 -4.15 6.39 -3.62
CA PHE A 37 -3.80 7.71 -4.19
C PHE A 37 -2.63 8.39 -3.47
N MET A 38 -1.72 7.60 -2.89
CA MET A 38 -0.64 8.09 -2.05
C MET A 38 0.56 8.54 -2.89
N ARG A 39 1.16 9.65 -2.50
CA ARG A 39 2.45 10.08 -3.06
C ARG A 39 3.58 9.30 -2.42
N ALA A 40 4.75 9.29 -3.06
CA ALA A 40 5.95 8.65 -2.49
C ALA A 40 6.28 9.17 -1.09
N SER A 41 6.07 10.46 -0.81
CA SER A 41 6.24 11.06 0.52
C SER A 41 5.29 10.47 1.56
N ASP A 42 4.07 10.13 1.16
CA ASP A 42 3.04 9.63 2.04
C ASP A 42 3.31 8.15 2.35
N ILE A 43 3.70 7.38 1.33
CA ILE A 43 4.13 5.98 1.49
C ILE A 43 5.32 5.87 2.42
N HIS A 44 6.31 6.77 2.29
CA HIS A 44 7.48 6.81 3.18
C HIS A 44 7.11 7.15 4.64
N ARG A 45 5.96 7.79 4.86
CA ARG A 45 5.48 8.25 6.18
C ARG A 45 4.39 7.37 6.76
N ILE A 46 4.14 6.21 6.18
CA ILE A 46 3.24 5.21 6.76
C ILE A 46 3.85 4.74 8.08
N ASP A 47 3.08 4.87 9.15
CA ASP A 47 3.41 4.30 10.45
C ASP A 47 2.96 2.83 10.46
N ASP A 48 3.92 1.92 10.28
CA ASP A 48 3.64 0.48 10.27
C ASP A 48 3.17 -0.05 11.63
N ALA A 49 3.57 0.58 12.74
CA ALA A 49 3.15 0.15 14.08
C ALA A 49 1.67 0.44 14.34
N GLN A 50 1.15 1.52 13.75
CA GLN A 50 -0.27 1.88 13.82
C GLN A 50 -1.10 1.33 12.65
N THR A 51 -0.46 0.78 11.63
CA THR A 51 -1.14 0.17 10.49
C THR A 51 -1.76 -1.17 10.89
N THR A 52 -3.05 -1.34 10.60
CA THR A 52 -3.80 -2.55 10.95
C THR A 52 -4.49 -3.14 9.74
N THR A 53 -4.67 -4.46 9.75
CA THR A 53 -5.49 -5.17 8.76
C THR A 53 -6.68 -5.79 9.49
N ILE A 54 -7.89 -5.34 9.18
CA ILE A 54 -9.13 -5.76 9.85
C ILE A 54 -10.14 -6.15 8.77
N ASP A 55 -10.68 -7.37 8.84
CA ASP A 55 -11.74 -7.88 7.95
C ASP A 55 -11.48 -7.70 6.45
N GLY A 56 -10.21 -7.85 6.03
CA GLY A 56 -9.81 -7.67 4.64
C GLY A 56 -9.65 -6.23 4.19
N THR A 57 -9.64 -5.27 5.13
CA THR A 57 -9.33 -3.86 4.89
C THR A 57 -8.01 -3.50 5.56
N LEU A 58 -7.13 -2.84 4.82
CA LEU A 58 -5.87 -2.29 5.30
C LEU A 58 -6.09 -0.84 5.71
N LYS A 59 -5.90 -0.55 7.01
CA LYS A 59 -6.00 0.78 7.60
C LYS A 59 -4.60 1.32 7.82
N LEU A 60 -4.18 2.24 6.95
CA LEU A 60 -2.88 2.89 6.98
C LEU A 60 -2.98 4.19 7.77
N VAL A 61 -1.95 4.45 8.57
CA VAL A 61 -1.80 5.70 9.31
C VAL A 61 -0.61 6.44 8.72
N ILE A 62 -0.87 7.60 8.10
CA ILE A 62 0.17 8.43 7.49
C ILE A 62 0.42 9.63 8.42
N VAL A 63 1.65 9.76 8.90
CA VAL A 63 2.03 10.84 9.82
C VAL A 63 2.59 12.00 9.02
N ALA A 64 1.88 13.12 8.96
CA ALA A 64 2.34 14.34 8.29
C ALA A 64 2.91 15.35 9.31
N PRO A 65 4.23 15.37 9.59
CA PRO A 65 4.80 16.23 10.64
C PRO A 65 4.72 17.73 10.33
N LYS A 66 4.68 18.10 9.04
CA LYS A 66 4.61 19.51 8.59
C LYS A 66 3.21 20.10 8.71
N GLU A 67 2.18 19.28 8.56
CA GLU A 67 0.79 19.72 8.66
C GLU A 67 0.37 19.54 10.11
N LYS A 68 0.06 20.64 10.79
CA LYS A 68 -0.34 20.60 12.20
C LYS A 68 -1.82 20.90 12.31
N LEU A 69 -2.59 19.96 12.80
CA LEU A 69 -3.96 20.22 13.25
C LEU A 69 -3.90 20.50 14.75
N LYS A 70 -4.19 21.74 15.15
CA LYS A 70 -4.17 22.17 16.57
C LYS A 70 -2.83 21.90 17.30
N GLY A 71 -1.70 22.05 16.59
CA GLY A 71 -0.36 21.88 17.15
C GLY A 71 0.17 20.45 17.22
N ARG A 72 -0.64 19.44 16.85
CA ARG A 72 -0.21 18.04 16.73
C ARG A 72 0.05 17.68 15.26
N PRO A 73 0.99 16.78 14.95
CA PRO A 73 1.14 16.23 13.60
C PRO A 73 -0.20 15.71 13.10
N MET A 74 -0.59 16.07 11.88
CA MET A 74 -1.82 15.59 11.29
C MET A 74 -1.66 14.12 10.94
N ILE A 75 -2.60 13.31 11.44
CA ILE A 75 -2.70 11.90 11.14
C ILE A 75 -3.75 11.74 10.05
N TRP A 76 -3.33 11.20 8.91
CA TRP A 76 -4.21 10.89 7.80
C TRP A 76 -4.48 9.38 7.77
N PRO A 77 -5.71 8.93 8.13
CA PRO A 77 -6.10 7.55 7.94
C PRO A 77 -6.43 7.30 6.47
N CYS A 78 -5.94 6.18 5.93
CA CYS A 78 -6.29 5.68 4.60
C CYS A 78 -6.78 4.24 4.72
N GLU A 79 -7.96 3.94 4.19
CA GLU A 79 -8.54 2.60 4.22
C GLU A 79 -8.56 2.02 2.80
N ILE A 80 -7.97 0.84 2.63
CA ILE A 80 -7.91 0.12 1.35
C ILE A 80 -8.50 -1.27 1.54
N SER A 81 -9.64 -1.53 0.92
CA SER A 81 -10.28 -2.85 0.92
C SER A 81 -9.51 -3.84 0.04
N CYS A 82 -9.54 -5.13 0.38
CA CYS A 82 -8.91 -6.15 -0.45
C CYS A 82 -9.63 -6.29 -1.78
N HIS A 83 -8.82 -6.43 -2.83
CA HIS A 83 -9.29 -6.72 -4.16
C HIS A 83 -9.65 -8.22 -4.31
N SER A 84 -10.62 -8.53 -5.16
CA SER A 84 -11.03 -9.91 -5.45
C SER A 84 -9.89 -10.73 -6.07
N ASP A 85 -9.20 -10.14 -7.05
CA ASP A 85 -7.97 -10.69 -7.60
C ASP A 85 -6.82 -10.60 -6.57
N LYS A 86 -6.24 -11.77 -6.24
CA LYS A 86 -5.13 -11.89 -5.30
C LYS A 86 -3.88 -11.16 -5.77
N LEU A 87 -3.67 -11.08 -7.09
CA LEU A 87 -2.51 -10.49 -7.72
C LEU A 87 -2.49 -8.95 -7.56
N LEU A 88 -3.68 -8.35 -7.51
CA LEU A 88 -3.90 -6.92 -7.36
C LEU A 88 -4.32 -6.52 -5.94
N CYS A 89 -4.50 -7.46 -5.01
CA CYS A 89 -4.92 -7.11 -3.65
C CYS A 89 -3.75 -6.54 -2.83
N THR A 90 -3.82 -5.24 -2.58
CA THR A 90 -2.88 -4.47 -1.73
C THR A 90 -2.76 -5.06 -0.33
N VAL A 91 -3.87 -5.49 0.26
CA VAL A 91 -3.90 -6.09 1.61
C VAL A 91 -3.06 -7.36 1.67
N LYS A 92 -3.13 -8.22 0.64
CA LYS A 92 -2.33 -9.45 0.57
C LYS A 92 -0.86 -9.14 0.32
N ALA A 93 -0.56 -8.22 -0.59
CA ALA A 93 0.82 -7.80 -0.85
C ALA A 93 1.47 -7.20 0.42
N TYR A 94 0.73 -6.36 1.16
CA TYR A 94 1.19 -5.77 2.42
C TYR A 94 1.46 -6.83 3.49
N ARG A 95 0.55 -7.81 3.62
CA ARG A 95 0.68 -8.89 4.60
C ARG A 95 1.85 -9.84 4.34
N VAL A 96 2.21 -10.08 3.08
CA VAL A 96 3.38 -10.91 2.73
C VAL A 96 4.69 -10.14 2.94
N TYR A 97 4.67 -8.81 2.76
CA TYR A 97 5.84 -7.97 2.95
C TYR A 97 6.26 -7.82 4.43
N ARG A 98 5.27 -7.76 5.33
CA ARG A 98 5.48 -7.61 6.78
C ARG A 98 5.86 -8.94 7.42
#